data_AF-A0A532DRM1-F1
#
_entry.id   AF-A0A532DRM1-F1
#
_cell.length_a   1.000
_cell.length_b   1.000
_cell.length_c   1.000
_cell.angle_alpha   90.00
_cell.angle_beta   90.00
_cell.angle_gamma   90.00
#
_symmetry.space_group_name_H-M   'P 1'
#
loop_
_entity.id
_entity.type
_entity.pdbx_description
1 polymer ?
#
loop_
_entity_poly.entity_id
_entity_poly.type
_entity_poly.pdbx_seq_one_letter_code
_entity_poly.pdbx_strand_id
1 'polypeptide(L)'
;MKRDSTHRRSIPPEDALERYDWGKAARGRHAHRFPKGAHAVVIAPELWRHFGTADAVNDGLRVLLKVATLAKTGSPHKRLRTRKRREVA
;
A
#
# COMPACT_ATOMS: atom_id res chain seq x y z
N MET A 1 0.33 49.18 -22.01
CA MET A 1 -1.07 48.71 -21.79
C MET A 1 -1.01 47.53 -20.83
N LYS A 2 -1.61 47.63 -19.64
CA LYS A 2 -1.62 46.55 -18.62
C LYS A 2 -3.04 46.02 -18.38
N ARG A 3 -3.17 44.69 -18.46
CA ARG A 3 -3.89 43.75 -17.57
C ARG A 3 -3.93 42.41 -18.32
N ASP A 4 -3.09 41.46 -17.95
CA ASP A 4 -3.32 40.50 -16.86
C ASP A 4 -4.61 39.71 -17.08
N SER A 5 -4.55 38.73 -17.98
CA SER A 5 -5.61 37.74 -18.15
C SER A 5 -5.03 36.36 -17.89
N THR A 6 -4.72 36.09 -16.63
CA THR A 6 -4.59 34.72 -16.11
C THR A 6 -5.99 34.11 -16.04
N HIS A 7 -6.55 33.78 -17.19
CA HIS A 7 -7.80 33.01 -17.27
C HIS A 7 -7.49 31.56 -16.87
N ARG A 8 -7.36 31.33 -15.56
CA ARG A 8 -7.25 29.99 -15.00
C ARG A 8 -8.60 29.35 -15.23
N ARG A 9 -8.69 28.44 -16.21
CA ARG A 9 -9.88 27.64 -16.46
C ARG A 9 -10.37 27.06 -15.14
N SER A 10 -11.65 27.24 -14.85
CA SER A 10 -12.31 26.61 -13.71
C SER A 10 -12.18 25.09 -13.86
N ILE A 11 -11.79 24.43 -12.78
CA ILE A 11 -11.76 22.96 -12.74
C ILE A 11 -13.22 22.52 -12.59
N PRO A 12 -13.76 21.67 -13.49
CA PRO A 12 -15.11 21.15 -13.36
C PRO A 12 -15.31 20.41 -12.02
N PRO A 13 -16.54 20.34 -11.49
CA PRO A 13 -16.83 19.64 -10.25
C PRO A 13 -16.49 18.13 -10.35
N GLU A 14 -16.30 17.46 -9.21
CA GLU A 14 -15.81 16.06 -9.14
C GLU A 14 -16.72 15.07 -9.87
N ASP A 15 -18.02 15.36 -9.94
CA ASP A 15 -19.06 14.56 -10.58
C ASP A 15 -19.21 14.82 -12.09
N ALA A 16 -18.55 15.84 -12.63
CA ALA A 16 -18.63 16.16 -14.05
C ALA A 16 -17.74 15.22 -14.90
N LEU A 17 -18.34 14.57 -15.90
CA LEU A 17 -17.63 13.70 -16.86
C LEU A 17 -16.49 14.42 -17.59
N GLU A 18 -16.63 15.73 -17.85
CA GLU A 18 -15.60 16.56 -18.49
C GLU A 18 -14.27 16.57 -17.71
N ARG A 19 -14.32 16.37 -16.38
CA ARG A 19 -13.13 16.29 -15.53
C ARG A 19 -12.28 15.06 -15.83
N TYR A 20 -12.90 14.02 -16.40
CA TYR A 20 -12.32 12.72 -16.69
C TYR A 20 -12.15 12.47 -18.20
N ASP A 21 -11.91 13.52 -19.00
CA ASP A 21 -11.51 13.35 -20.39
C ASP A 21 -10.09 12.77 -20.49
N TRP A 22 -10.01 11.46 -20.69
CA TRP A 22 -8.77 10.73 -20.94
C TRP A 22 -8.40 10.62 -22.43
N GLY A 23 -9.06 11.33 -23.35
CA GLY A 23 -8.76 11.27 -24.79
C GLY A 23 -7.31 11.66 -25.14
N LYS A 24 -6.65 12.45 -24.29
CA LYS A 24 -5.23 12.83 -24.40
C LYS A 24 -4.31 12.01 -23.46
N ALA A 25 -4.84 11.05 -22.74
CA ALA A 25 -4.05 10.21 -21.84
C ALA A 25 -3.12 9.31 -22.65
N ALA A 26 -1.89 9.17 -22.19
CA ALA A 26 -0.89 8.29 -22.79
C ALA A 26 -0.44 7.28 -21.75
N ARG A 27 -0.36 6.00 -22.14
CA ARG A 27 0.13 4.94 -21.26
C ARG A 27 1.56 5.28 -20.81
N GLY A 28 1.81 5.18 -19.50
CA GLY A 28 3.14 5.40 -18.95
C GLY A 28 3.61 6.85 -18.88
N ARG A 29 2.75 7.87 -19.12
CA ARG A 29 3.09 9.30 -19.03
C ARG A 29 3.85 9.67 -17.75
N HIS A 30 3.52 9.03 -16.63
CA HIS A 30 4.14 9.26 -15.32
C HIS A 30 5.01 8.10 -14.82
N ALA A 31 5.17 7.03 -15.61
CA ALA A 31 5.91 5.84 -15.18
C ALA A 31 7.37 6.15 -14.82
N HIS A 32 8.01 7.07 -15.56
CA HIS A 32 9.39 7.51 -15.29
C HIS A 32 9.60 8.17 -13.92
N ARG A 33 8.52 8.63 -13.26
CA ARG A 33 8.59 9.25 -11.93
C ARG A 33 8.76 8.22 -10.81
N PHE A 34 8.53 6.95 -11.10
CA PHE A 34 8.58 5.89 -10.11
C PHE A 34 9.80 4.99 -10.34
N PRO A 35 10.43 4.50 -9.25
CA PRO A 35 11.50 3.53 -9.37
C PRO A 35 10.99 2.24 -10.01
N LYS A 36 11.89 1.51 -10.67
CA LYS A 36 11.58 0.20 -11.25
C LYS A 36 11.04 -0.73 -10.15
N GLY A 37 9.89 -1.35 -10.40
CA GLY A 37 9.23 -2.24 -9.43
C GLY A 37 8.38 -1.52 -8.38
N ALA A 38 8.07 -0.23 -8.56
CA ALA A 38 7.05 0.43 -7.75
C ALA A 38 5.67 -0.21 -7.98
N HIS A 39 4.96 -0.48 -6.89
CA HIS A 39 3.59 -0.99 -6.91
C HIS A 39 2.62 0.10 -6.43
N ALA A 40 1.52 0.28 -7.14
CA ALA A 40 0.41 1.11 -6.69
C ALA A 40 -0.61 0.22 -5.97
N VAL A 41 -0.96 0.59 -4.73
CA VAL A 41 -1.92 -0.14 -3.90
C VAL A 41 -2.93 0.85 -3.37
N VAL A 42 -4.22 0.50 -3.44
CA VAL A 42 -5.28 1.26 -2.79
C VAL A 42 -5.31 0.89 -1.32
N ILE A 43 -5.18 1.88 -0.45
CA ILE A 43 -5.25 1.74 1.00
C ILE A 43 -6.59 2.30 1.46
N ALA A 44 -7.23 1.62 2.41
CA ALA A 44 -8.50 2.06 2.96
C ALA A 44 -8.38 3.42 3.67
N PRO A 45 -9.41 4.31 3.62
CA PRO A 45 -9.32 5.67 4.15
C PRO A 45 -8.97 5.73 5.63
N GLU A 46 -9.48 4.81 6.44
CA GLU A 46 -9.21 4.70 7.86
C GLU A 46 -7.73 4.41 8.15
N LEU A 47 -7.08 3.59 7.33
CA LEU A 47 -5.65 3.31 7.44
C LEU A 47 -4.82 4.50 6.98
N TRP A 48 -5.23 5.16 5.89
CA TRP A 48 -4.54 6.34 5.38
C TRP A 48 -4.45 7.46 6.43
N ARG A 49 -5.49 7.64 7.24
CA ARG A 49 -5.51 8.62 8.35
C ARG A 49 -4.43 8.39 9.39
N HIS A 50 -3.91 7.17 9.53
CA HIS A 50 -2.86 6.84 10.49
C HIS A 50 -1.45 6.92 9.91
N PHE A 51 -1.26 6.62 8.62
CA PHE A 51 0.06 6.62 7.99
C PHE A 51 0.37 7.91 7.24
N GLY A 52 -0.56 8.45 6.47
CA GLY A 52 -0.44 9.72 5.73
C GLY A 52 0.62 9.77 4.61
N THR A 53 1.58 8.84 4.58
CA THR A 53 2.66 8.80 3.58
C THR A 53 3.04 7.35 3.23
N ALA A 54 3.65 7.18 2.04
CA ALA A 54 4.17 5.89 1.61
C ALA A 54 5.29 5.36 2.52
N ASP A 55 6.16 6.24 3.03
CA ASP A 55 7.25 5.85 3.93
C ASP A 55 6.72 5.28 5.24
N ALA A 56 5.71 5.93 5.85
CA ALA A 56 5.08 5.46 7.07
C ALA A 56 4.41 4.09 6.89
N VAL A 57 3.72 3.87 5.76
CA VAL A 57 3.14 2.56 5.43
C VAL A 57 4.22 1.50 5.32
N ASN A 58 5.29 1.78 4.58
CA ASN A 58 6.39 0.84 4.37
C ASN A 58 7.09 0.49 5.70
N ASP A 59 7.28 1.47 6.58
CA ASP A 59 7.85 1.24 7.90
C ASP A 59 6.95 0.37 8.77
N GLY A 60 5.64 0.61 8.76
CA GLY A 60 4.67 -0.26 9.43
C GLY A 60 4.73 -1.72 8.94
N LEU A 61 4.78 -1.91 7.62
CA LEU A 61 4.90 -3.25 7.02
C LEU A 61 6.23 -3.93 7.39
N ARG A 62 7.34 -3.18 7.46
CA ARG A 62 8.64 -3.72 7.91
C ARG A 62 8.59 -4.19 9.36
N VAL A 63 7.91 -3.47 10.24
CA VAL A 63 7.70 -3.90 11.64
C VAL A 63 6.89 -5.20 11.67
N LEU A 64 5.79 -5.28 10.92
CA LEU A 64 4.98 -6.49 10.84
C LEU A 64 5.78 -7.69 10.33
N LEU A 65 6.63 -7.48 9.32
CA LEU A 65 7.54 -8.52 8.82
C LEU A 65 8.52 -8.99 9.90
N LYS A 66 9.12 -8.08 10.67
CA LYS A 66 10.01 -8.44 11.79
C LYS A 66 9.30 -9.28 12.86
N VAL A 67 8.06 -8.92 13.21
CA VAL A 67 7.29 -9.69 14.18
C VAL A 67 6.95 -11.07 13.62
N ALA A 68 6.53 -11.15 12.35
CA ALA A 68 6.20 -12.40 11.69
C ALA A 68 7.41 -13.34 11.55
N THR A 69 8.62 -12.81 11.28
CA THR A 69 9.83 -13.62 11.21
C THR A 69 10.24 -14.17 12.57
N LEU A 70 10.16 -13.36 13.64
CA LEU A 70 10.42 -13.80 15.00
C LEU A 70 9.44 -14.90 15.44
N ALA A 71 8.16 -14.75 15.12
CA ALA A 71 7.13 -15.76 15.41
C ALA A 71 7.39 -17.09 14.67
N LYS A 72 7.87 -17.04 13.42
CA LYS A 72 8.23 -18.24 12.65
C LYS A 72 9.42 -18.99 13.25
N THR A 73 10.43 -18.28 13.75
CA THR A 73 11.60 -18.91 14.40
C THR A 73 11.27 -19.53 15.75
N GLY A 74 10.21 -19.06 16.40
CA GLY A 74 9.79 -19.49 17.73
C GLY A 74 8.70 -20.56 17.78
N SER A 75 8.25 -21.13 16.65
CA SER A 75 7.28 -22.23 16.69
C SER A 75 8.01 -23.53 17.02
N PRO A 76 7.95 -24.04 18.27
CA PRO A 76 8.37 -25.41 18.47
C PRO A 76 7.30 -26.24 17.79
N HIS A 77 7.68 -26.99 16.76
CA HIS A 77 6.88 -28.13 16.31
C HIS A 77 6.27 -28.76 17.55
N LYS A 78 4.93 -28.75 17.63
CA LYS A 78 4.15 -29.33 18.72
C LYS A 78 4.63 -30.77 18.84
N ARG A 79 5.65 -31.01 19.68
CA ARG A 79 6.18 -32.33 19.97
C ARG A 79 5.02 -33.01 20.66
N LEU A 80 4.23 -33.72 19.85
CA LEU A 80 3.21 -34.62 20.32
C LEU A 80 3.97 -35.62 21.18
N ARG A 81 4.05 -35.32 22.48
CA ARG A 81 4.60 -36.23 23.48
C ARG A 81 3.56 -37.32 23.58
N THR A 82 3.65 -38.30 22.68
CA THR A 82 3.00 -39.58 22.83
C THR A 82 3.62 -40.20 24.08
N ARG A 83 2.92 -40.00 25.20
CA ARG A 83 3.28 -40.55 26.50
C ARG A 83 3.07 -42.06 26.39
N LYS A 84 4.16 -42.77 26.13
CA LYS A 84 4.50 -44.12 26.62
C LYS A 84 3.35 -44.81 27.39
N ARG A 85 2.73 -45.83 26.77
CA ARG A 85 2.27 -47.02 27.51
C ARG A 85 3.21 -48.15 27.13
N ARG A 86 4.20 -48.41 27.99
CA ARG A 86 4.85 -49.71 28.05
C ARG A 86 3.81 -50.63 28.64
N GLU A 87 3.23 -51.52 27.85
CA GLU A 87 2.64 -52.72 28.40
C GLU A 87 3.76 -53.73 28.60
N VAL A 88 3.89 -54.17 29.85
CA VAL A 88 4.71 -55.28 30.29
C VAL A 88 3.70 -56.33 30.74
N ALA A 89 3.57 -57.41 29.99
CA ALA A 89 3.12 -58.73 30.41
C ALA A 89 3.33 -59.69 29.23
#